data_AF-A0A559J1F2-F1
#
_entry.id   AF-A0A559J1F2-F1
#
_cell.length_a   1.000
_cell.length_b   1.000
_cell.length_c   1.000
_cell.angle_alpha   90.00
_cell.angle_beta   90.00
_cell.angle_gamma   90.00
#
_symmetry.space_group_name_H-M   'P 1'
#
loop_
_entity.id
_entity.type
_entity.pdbx_description
1 polymer ?
#
loop_
_entity_poly.entity_id
_entity_poly.type
_entity_poly.pdbx_seq_one_letter_code
_entity_poly.pdbx_strand_id
1 'polypeptide(L)'
;MTGYTEFKSIELKALFRKVDVVEQNITADILHKNNWIATLTFNLRENTVHTAGSFDDVQHLRKHGIDELFIISRVKERALTIIYNKVTQLEVFHI
;
A
#
# COMPACT_ATOMS: atom_id res chain seq x y z
N MET A 1 -34.02 8.31 -15.47
CA MET A 1 -32.56 8.55 -15.44
C MET A 1 -31.92 7.46 -14.61
N THR A 2 -31.28 6.48 -15.26
CA THR A 2 -30.47 5.45 -14.58
C THR A 2 -29.15 6.09 -14.15
N GLY A 3 -29.05 6.48 -12.89
CA GLY A 3 -27.81 7.00 -12.31
C GLY A 3 -26.81 5.86 -12.16
N TYR A 4 -25.99 5.63 -13.18
CA TYR A 4 -24.81 4.79 -13.03
C TYR A 4 -23.77 5.60 -12.25
N THR A 5 -23.42 5.14 -11.05
CA THR A 5 -22.27 5.66 -10.32
C THR A 5 -21.01 5.24 -11.08
N GLU A 6 -20.38 6.17 -11.79
CA GLU A 6 -19.07 5.91 -12.40
C GLU A 6 -18.05 5.67 -11.29
N PHE A 7 -17.54 4.44 -11.21
CA PHE A 7 -16.41 4.11 -10.35
C PHE A 7 -15.15 4.73 -10.94
N LYS A 8 -14.73 5.89 -10.43
CA LYS A 8 -13.41 6.46 -10.74
C LYS A 8 -12.36 5.77 -9.89
N SER A 9 -11.41 5.10 -10.53
CA SER A 9 -10.24 4.57 -9.86
C SER A 9 -9.46 5.71 -9.18
N ILE A 10 -9.05 5.50 -7.94
CA ILE A 10 -8.20 6.45 -7.20
C ILE A 10 -6.72 6.36 -7.61
N GLU A 11 -6.39 5.46 -8.55
CA GLU A 11 -5.07 5.30 -9.16
C GLU A 11 -3.91 5.13 -8.16
N LEU A 12 -4.22 4.59 -6.98
CA LEU A 12 -3.26 4.30 -5.92
C LEU A 12 -2.86 2.83 -5.96
N LYS A 13 -1.55 2.56 -5.92
CA LYS A 13 -0.97 1.21 -6.03
C LYS A 13 0.15 1.02 -5.03
N ALA A 14 0.32 -0.20 -4.55
CA ALA A 14 1.50 -0.65 -3.83
C ALA A 14 2.26 -1.68 -4.68
N LEU A 15 3.54 -1.43 -4.91
CA LEU A 15 4.46 -2.36 -5.57
C LEU A 15 5.36 -2.97 -4.51
N PHE A 16 5.16 -4.25 -4.20
CA PHE A 16 6.03 -4.97 -3.27
C PHE A 16 7.37 -5.24 -3.96
N ARG A 17 8.47 -4.72 -3.40
CA ARG A 17 9.82 -4.80 -4.00
C ARG A 17 10.72 -5.82 -3.34
N LYS A 18 10.55 -6.03 -2.03
CA LYS A 18 11.37 -6.94 -1.25
C LYS A 18 10.50 -7.64 -0.23
N VAL A 19 10.60 -8.96 -0.20
CA VAL A 19 9.92 -9.82 0.78
C VAL A 19 10.98 -10.71 1.43
N ASP A 20 11.17 -10.54 2.73
CA ASP A 20 11.96 -11.43 3.58
C ASP A 20 11.03 -12.19 4.51
N VAL A 21 10.77 -13.45 4.15
CA VAL A 21 9.85 -14.33 4.90
C VAL A 21 10.44 -14.73 6.25
N VAL A 22 11.76 -14.82 6.36
CA VAL A 22 12.45 -15.27 7.60
C VAL A 22 12.45 -14.14 8.63
N GLU A 23 12.83 -12.94 8.21
CA GLU A 23 12.83 -11.75 9.07
C GLU A 23 11.44 -11.09 9.17
N GLN A 24 10.45 -11.61 8.46
CA GLN A 24 9.09 -11.05 8.36
C GLN A 24 9.09 -9.56 7.99
N ASN A 25 9.97 -9.20 7.06
CA ASN A 25 10.19 -7.83 6.62
C ASN A 25 9.75 -7.68 5.17
N ILE A 26 8.98 -6.64 4.87
CA ILE A 26 8.48 -6.39 3.52
C ILE A 26 8.49 -4.92 3.18
N THR A 27 9.02 -4.61 2.00
CA THR A 27 9.11 -3.25 1.47
C THR A 27 8.19 -3.10 0.27
N ALA A 28 7.34 -2.07 0.30
CA ALA A 28 6.41 -1.72 -0.75
C ALA A 28 6.53 -0.25 -1.12
N ASP A 29 6.58 0.03 -2.42
CA ASP A 29 6.50 1.38 -2.95
C ASP A 29 5.06 1.76 -3.22
N ILE A 30 4.64 2.93 -2.78
CA ILE A 30 3.34 3.48 -3.03
C ILE A 30 3.41 4.42 -4.22
N LEU A 31 2.54 4.19 -5.19
CA LEU A 31 2.43 4.98 -6.39
C LEU A 31 1.03 5.58 -6.50
N HIS A 32 0.94 6.85 -6.84
CA HIS A 32 -0.30 7.53 -7.22
C HIS A 32 -0.17 7.99 -8.67
N LYS A 33 -1.10 7.57 -9.54
CA LYS A 33 -1.04 7.84 -11.00
C LYS A 33 0.29 7.39 -11.64
N ASN A 34 0.83 6.27 -11.16
CA ASN A 34 2.14 5.71 -11.53
C ASN A 34 3.37 6.56 -11.13
N ASN A 35 3.20 7.63 -10.37
CA ASN A 35 4.31 8.35 -9.75
C ASN A 35 4.57 7.81 -8.35
N TRP A 36 5.83 7.55 -8.02
CA TRP A 36 6.23 7.16 -6.67
C TRP A 36 5.99 8.33 -5.70
N ILE A 37 5.35 8.05 -4.57
CA ILE A 37 5.09 9.05 -3.51
C ILE A 37 5.75 8.70 -2.18
N ALA A 38 5.79 7.41 -1.83
CA ALA A 38 6.36 6.92 -0.59
C ALA A 38 6.80 5.47 -0.71
N THR A 39 7.68 5.03 0.18
CA THR A 39 8.04 3.64 0.41
C THR A 39 7.70 3.27 1.84
N LEU A 40 7.01 2.15 2.02
CA LEU A 40 6.67 1.56 3.30
C LEU A 40 7.51 0.32 3.53
N THR A 41 8.17 0.23 4.68
CA THR A 41 8.85 -0.98 5.13
C THR A 41 8.18 -1.47 6.40
N PHE A 42 7.58 -2.65 6.34
CA PHE A 42 6.90 -3.29 7.45
C PHE A 42 7.80 -4.35 8.06
N ASN A 43 8.09 -4.22 9.36
CA ASN A 43 8.62 -5.31 10.15
C ASN A 43 7.45 -5.92 10.93
N LEU A 44 6.96 -7.06 10.45
CA LEU A 44 5.76 -7.70 11.02
C LEU A 44 6.05 -8.41 12.34
N ARG A 45 7.31 -8.81 12.58
CA ARG A 45 7.75 -9.40 13.86
C ARG A 45 7.68 -8.36 14.99
N GLU A 46 8.19 -7.15 14.74
CA GLU A 46 8.19 -6.05 15.71
C GLU A 46 6.91 -5.20 15.65
N ASN A 47 6.03 -5.47 14.68
CA ASN A 47 4.81 -4.72 14.42
C ASN A 47 5.06 -3.22 14.17
N THR A 48 6.18 -2.89 13.51
CA THR A 48 6.58 -1.52 13.17
C THR A 48 6.46 -1.25 11.68
N VAL A 49 6.29 0.03 11.34
CA VAL A 49 6.31 0.51 9.95
C VAL A 49 7.23 1.71 9.86
N HIS A 50 8.06 1.71 8.83
CA HIS A 50 8.91 2.84 8.46
C HIS A 50 8.44 3.39 7.12
N THR A 51 8.22 4.70 7.08
CA THR A 51 7.82 5.43 5.87
C THR A 51 8.98 6.30 5.40
N ALA A 52 9.31 6.20 4.12
CA ALA A 52 10.23 7.12 3.45
C ALA A 52 9.48 7.81 2.29
N GLY A 53 9.42 9.15 2.29
CA GLY A 53 8.60 9.93 1.35
C GLY A 53 7.41 10.59 2.03
N SER A 54 6.40 10.99 1.27
CA SER A 54 5.22 11.72 1.79
C SER A 54 3.93 11.34 1.05
N PHE A 55 2.80 11.43 1.76
CA PHE A 55 1.46 11.22 1.21
C PHE A 55 0.76 12.55 0.87
N ASP A 56 1.50 13.65 0.76
CA ASP A 56 0.94 14.97 0.45
C ASP A 56 0.15 15.00 -0.86
N ASP A 57 0.65 14.31 -1.89
CA ASP A 57 0.02 14.20 -3.21
C ASP A 57 -1.37 13.55 -3.17
N VAL A 58 -1.69 12.81 -2.11
CA VAL A 58 -2.97 12.11 -1.94
C VAL A 58 -3.83 12.71 -0.81
N GLN A 59 -3.43 13.82 -0.19
CA GLN A 59 -4.22 14.46 0.88
C GLN A 59 -5.64 14.86 0.42
N HIS A 60 -5.80 15.22 -0.86
CA HIS A 60 -7.10 15.56 -1.43
C HIS A 60 -8.09 14.37 -1.44
N LEU A 61 -7.61 13.13 -1.27
CA LEU A 61 -8.43 11.93 -1.13
C LEU A 61 -8.98 11.72 0.28
N ARG A 62 -8.52 12.48 1.29
CA ARG A 62 -9.04 12.41 2.67
C ARG A 62 -10.55 12.67 2.74
N LYS A 63 -11.10 13.51 1.84
CA LYS A 63 -12.54 13.76 1.72
C LYS A 63 -13.34 12.48 1.35
N HIS A 64 -12.66 11.46 0.86
CA HIS A 64 -13.20 10.14 0.53
C HIS A 64 -12.81 9.08 1.58
N GLY A 65 -12.27 9.48 2.74
CA GLY A 65 -11.82 8.57 3.80
C GLY A 65 -10.48 7.88 3.53
N ILE A 66 -9.77 8.29 2.48
CA ILE A 66 -8.45 7.72 2.13
C ILE A 66 -7.39 8.67 2.70
N ASP A 67 -6.86 8.30 3.86
CA ASP A 67 -5.74 8.97 4.50
C ASP A 67 -4.51 8.04 4.60
N GLU A 68 -3.42 8.54 5.18
CA GLU A 68 -2.19 7.77 5.33
C GLU A 68 -2.40 6.49 6.15
N LEU A 69 -3.19 6.55 7.23
CA LEU A 69 -3.46 5.39 8.08
C LEU A 69 -4.26 4.32 7.33
N PHE A 70 -5.25 4.75 6.54
CA PHE A 70 -5.98 3.89 5.63
C PHE A 70 -5.01 3.19 4.66
N ILE A 71 -4.15 3.95 3.98
CA ILE A 71 -3.18 3.39 3.02
C ILE A 71 -2.25 2.37 3.70
N ILE A 72 -1.65 2.74 4.84
CA ILE A 72 -0.74 1.87 5.59
C ILE A 72 -1.46 0.58 6.02
N SER A 73 -2.68 0.68 6.54
CA SER A 73 -3.47 -0.49 6.98
C SER A 73 -3.78 -1.44 5.83
N ARG A 74 -4.23 -0.93 4.68
CA ARG A 74 -4.51 -1.74 3.48
C ARG A 74 -3.27 -2.47 2.98
N VAL A 75 -2.13 -1.79 2.95
CA VAL A 75 -0.86 -2.40 2.53
C VAL A 75 -0.36 -3.41 3.55
N LYS A 76 -0.53 -3.15 4.86
CA LYS A 76 -0.16 -4.06 5.94
C LYS A 76 -0.94 -5.38 5.90
N GLU A 77 -2.25 -5.34 5.64
CA GLU A 77 -3.07 -6.55 5.47
C GLU A 77 -2.53 -7.43 4.34
N ARG A 78 -2.18 -6.81 3.21
CA ARG A 78 -1.59 -7.52 2.07
C ARG A 78 -0.19 -8.05 2.41
N ALA A 79 0.64 -7.28 3.08
CA ALA A 79 1.96 -7.69 3.57
C ALA A 79 1.88 -8.93 4.48
N LEU A 80 0.94 -8.96 5.42
CA LEU A 80 0.68 -10.13 6.28
C LEU A 80 0.31 -11.36 5.44
N THR A 81 -0.55 -11.18 4.45
CA THR A 81 -0.95 -12.27 3.54
C THR A 81 0.23 -12.83 2.76
N ILE A 82 1.10 -11.96 2.24
CA ILE A 82 2.31 -12.35 1.49
C ILE A 82 3.25 -13.18 2.38
N ILE A 83 3.55 -12.71 3.59
CA ILE A 83 4.44 -13.40 4.53
C ILE A 83 3.83 -14.73 5.00
N TYR A 84 2.55 -14.73 5.38
CA TYR A 84 1.84 -15.93 5.86
C TYR A 84 1.84 -17.05 4.82
N ASN A 85 1.59 -16.70 3.55
CA ASN A 85 1.57 -17.65 2.45
C ASN A 85 2.95 -17.91 1.83
N LYS A 86 4.02 -17.34 2.40
CA LYS A 86 5.41 -17.46 1.89
C LYS A 86 5.53 -17.11 0.41
N VAL A 87 4.76 -16.11 -0.05
CA VAL A 87 4.79 -15.63 -1.43
C VAL A 87 6.08 -14.83 -1.61
N THR A 88 6.95 -15.29 -2.51
CA THR A 88 8.24 -14.64 -2.80
C THR A 88 8.23 -13.87 -4.12
N GLN A 89 7.16 -14.00 -4.91
CA GLN A 89 6.99 -13.26 -6.15
C GLN A 89 6.49 -11.84 -5.88
N LEU A 90 7.07 -10.87 -6.58
CA LEU A 90 6.72 -9.46 -6.47
C LEU A 90 5.43 -9.19 -7.24
N GLU A 91 4.47 -8.53 -6.58
CA GLU A 91 3.15 -8.24 -7.15
C GLU A 91 2.81 -6.74 -7.05
N VAL A 92 1.98 -6.28 -7.99
CA VAL A 92 1.33 -4.96 -7.93
C VAL A 92 -0.04 -5.13 -7.29
N PHE A 93 -0.31 -4.34 -6.25
CA PHE A 93 -1.58 -4.31 -5.55
C PHE A 93 -2.26 -2.95 -5.74
N HIS A 94 -3.54 -2.95 -6.08
CA HIS A 94 -4.35 -1.74 -6.19
C HIS A 94 -5.05 -1.47 -4.86
N ILE A 95 -4.91 -0.25 -4.34
CA ILE A 95 -5.48 0.17 -3.05
C ILE A 95 -6.88 0.73 -3.26
#